data_AF-A0A3N8GPB8-F1
#
_entry.id   AF-A0A3N8GPB8-F1
#
_cell.length_a   1.000
_cell.length_b   1.000
_cell.length_c   1.000
_cell.angle_alpha   90.00
_cell.angle_beta   90.00
_cell.angle_gamma   90.00
#
_symmetry.space_group_name_H-M   'P 1'
#
loop_
_entity.id
_entity.type
_entity.pdbx_description
1 polymer ?
#
loop_
_entity_poly.entity_id
_entity_poly.type
_entity_poly.pdbx_seq_one_letter_code
_entity_poly.pdbx_strand_id
1 'polypeptide(L)'
;MIRRATRKTDTHRNGHPAPRHNRTGNKMPQPDAMVKSLADSIGVLPQFDSHTARLRRLLCDARIAALLAHEFDLQDWDITEAAPANWQMPGSLELHSNGTAAAIAIDLACYPALASIATGSTMSEDAALAASLRNAVAAIISEPLLDALKTVGLADAHVTELRTAPAVRAALALRFTLDGHRFECVLDRIAPAWIDTMERRIAPQRVPFANCISRIAIPASLGIGERTLSVQTLNGLRSGDVVLRVAPPALRTLLDVPQQADHVDVYLGAPGARRFHVRATLDGSRLVINTDPQMTQENSRTDATLDGGDLPVAASIDDLELPVRFEIETITLPLVQLSALRSGYVLELPGTVRDARVRLLAYGQVIGTGELVTVGEHLGVRIVHMANGHDSVQ
;
A
#
# COMPACT_ATOMS: atom_id res chain seq x y z
N MET A 1 -39.39 32.81 -57.98
CA MET A 1 -39.85 31.94 -56.87
C MET A 1 -39.58 32.70 -55.57
N ILE A 2 -40.48 33.50 -54.97
CA ILE A 2 -41.82 33.21 -54.38
C ILE A 2 -41.75 31.97 -53.45
N ARG A 3 -42.02 31.97 -52.14
CA ARG A 3 -42.86 32.79 -51.21
C ARG A 3 -42.08 33.19 -49.92
N ARG A 4 -42.30 34.39 -49.34
CA ARG A 4 -43.12 34.71 -48.10
C ARG A 4 -42.96 33.68 -46.95
N ALA A 5 -42.90 34.02 -45.65
CA ALA A 5 -42.83 35.27 -44.85
C ALA A 5 -42.69 34.85 -43.34
N THR A 6 -42.48 35.66 -42.27
CA THR A 6 -42.37 37.13 -42.04
C THR A 6 -41.68 37.41 -40.68
N ARG A 7 -41.07 38.61 -40.51
CA ARG A 7 -41.14 39.61 -39.38
C ARG A 7 -41.44 39.17 -37.91
N LYS A 8 -40.94 39.84 -36.85
CA LYS A 8 -40.40 41.21 -36.73
C LYS A 8 -39.63 41.47 -35.40
N THR A 9 -38.51 42.22 -35.46
CA THR A 9 -38.05 43.38 -34.61
C THR A 9 -38.06 43.32 -33.07
N ASP A 10 -37.18 44.01 -32.32
CA ASP A 10 -36.05 44.88 -32.73
C ASP A 10 -34.97 44.97 -31.62
N THR A 11 -33.74 45.35 -32.00
CA THR A 11 -32.58 45.42 -31.11
C THR A 11 -31.75 46.68 -31.36
N HIS A 12 -31.62 47.58 -30.39
CA HIS A 12 -30.60 48.65 -30.27
C HIS A 12 -30.79 49.32 -28.90
N ARG A 13 -29.88 49.42 -27.92
CA ARG A 13 -28.40 49.33 -27.77
C ARG A 13 -27.58 50.59 -28.11
N ASN A 14 -26.87 51.05 -27.07
CA ASN A 14 -25.78 52.06 -26.95
C ASN A 14 -26.21 53.46 -26.44
N GLY A 15 -25.48 54.14 -25.54
CA GLY A 15 -24.14 53.85 -24.96
C GLY A 15 -23.87 54.39 -23.54
N HIS A 16 -22.66 54.16 -23.03
CA HIS A 16 -22.18 54.35 -21.64
C HIS A 16 -21.93 55.82 -21.19
N PRO A 17 -21.64 56.06 -19.89
CA PRO A 17 -20.23 56.12 -19.44
C PRO A 17 -19.87 55.21 -18.25
N ALA A 18 -18.56 55.04 -18.02
CA ALA A 18 -17.94 54.05 -17.12
C ALA A 18 -17.73 54.53 -15.65
N PRO A 19 -17.50 53.62 -14.68
CA PRO A 19 -17.35 53.96 -13.25
C PRO A 19 -15.90 54.31 -12.84
N ARG A 20 -15.76 55.05 -11.73
CA ARG A 20 -14.48 55.34 -11.02
C ARG A 20 -14.47 54.72 -9.61
N HIS A 21 -13.27 54.44 -9.10
CA HIS A 21 -13.00 53.67 -7.86
C HIS A 21 -13.56 54.25 -6.56
N ASN A 22 -13.99 53.36 -5.66
CA ASN A 22 -13.49 53.16 -4.27
C ASN A 22 -14.41 52.16 -3.52
N ARG A 23 -14.05 51.47 -2.43
CA ARG A 23 -12.77 51.07 -1.82
C ARG A 23 -13.10 50.04 -0.73
N THR A 24 -12.37 48.91 -0.68
CA THR A 24 -12.30 47.92 0.42
C THR A 24 -13.50 47.81 1.39
N GLY A 25 -14.43 46.88 1.12
CA GLY A 25 -15.43 46.38 2.08
C GLY A 25 -15.01 45.03 2.64
N ASN A 26 -14.87 44.93 3.96
CA ASN A 26 -14.34 43.75 4.67
C ASN A 26 -15.18 42.48 4.40
N LYS A 27 -14.59 41.44 3.80
CA LYS A 27 -15.24 40.11 3.72
C LYS A 27 -15.03 39.40 5.06
N MET A 28 -16.07 39.39 5.90
CA MET A 28 -16.15 38.44 7.01
C MET A 28 -16.00 37.00 6.48
N PRO A 29 -15.35 36.10 7.23
CA PRO A 29 -15.37 34.67 6.90
C PRO A 29 -16.81 34.15 6.94
N GLN A 30 -17.10 33.14 6.11
CA GLN A 30 -18.37 32.43 6.14
C GLN A 30 -18.58 31.84 7.55
N PRO A 31 -19.83 31.83 8.07
CA PRO A 31 -20.11 31.19 9.35
C PRO A 31 -19.73 29.72 9.27
N ASP A 32 -19.26 29.18 10.40
CA ASP A 32 -18.66 27.86 10.52
C ASP A 32 -19.40 26.79 9.72
N ALA A 33 -18.63 25.95 9.01
CA ALA A 33 -19.10 24.65 8.58
C ALA A 33 -19.43 23.84 9.84
N MET A 34 -20.67 23.96 10.31
CA MET A 34 -21.12 23.45 11.59
C MET A 34 -20.86 21.94 11.63
N VAL A 35 -19.80 21.55 12.33
CA VAL A 35 -19.37 20.16 12.48
C VAL A 35 -20.44 19.47 13.32
N LYS A 36 -21.45 18.91 12.64
CA LYS A 36 -22.49 18.11 13.27
C LYS A 36 -21.83 17.00 14.04
N SER A 37 -22.31 16.74 15.26
CA SER A 37 -21.78 15.62 16.03
C SER A 37 -21.99 14.33 15.24
N LEU A 38 -21.07 13.37 15.40
CA LEU A 38 -21.27 12.03 14.84
C LEU A 38 -22.60 11.43 15.35
N ALA A 39 -23.00 11.79 16.58
CA ALA A 39 -24.27 11.43 17.20
C ALA A 39 -25.50 11.96 16.42
N ASP A 40 -25.42 13.18 15.87
CA ASP A 40 -26.50 13.79 15.06
C ASP A 40 -26.58 13.19 13.64
N SER A 41 -25.60 12.35 13.27
CA SER A 41 -25.40 11.79 11.94
C SER A 41 -25.60 10.27 11.87
N ILE A 42 -26.01 9.63 12.96
CA ILE A 42 -26.20 8.16 13.09
C ILE A 42 -27.18 7.59 12.05
N GLY A 43 -28.15 8.39 11.59
CA GLY A 43 -29.11 8.02 10.54
C GLY A 43 -28.68 8.38 9.10
N VAL A 44 -27.50 8.96 8.90
CA VAL A 44 -26.99 9.41 7.58
C VAL A 44 -25.92 8.46 7.03
N LEU A 45 -25.26 7.69 7.90
CA LEU A 45 -24.25 6.71 7.50
C LEU A 45 -24.90 5.37 7.11
N PRO A 46 -24.42 4.68 6.06
CA PRO A 46 -24.91 3.36 5.71
C PRO A 46 -24.61 2.36 6.83
N GLN A 47 -25.66 1.73 7.35
CA GLN A 47 -25.57 0.71 8.38
C GLN A 47 -25.44 -0.67 7.74
N PHE A 48 -24.34 -1.37 8.02
CA PHE A 48 -24.16 -2.77 7.67
C PHE A 48 -24.45 -3.63 8.90
N ASP A 49 -25.16 -4.73 8.73
CA ASP A 49 -25.23 -5.75 9.76
C ASP A 49 -23.87 -6.44 9.94
N SER A 50 -23.65 -7.06 11.10
CA SER A 50 -22.37 -7.66 11.46
C SER A 50 -21.92 -8.80 10.54
N HIS A 51 -22.86 -9.51 9.89
CA HIS A 51 -22.54 -10.61 8.97
C HIS A 51 -22.08 -10.06 7.62
N THR A 52 -22.84 -9.13 7.02
CA THR A 52 -22.43 -8.42 5.79
C THR A 52 -21.08 -7.71 5.98
N ALA A 53 -20.88 -7.04 7.12
CA ALA A 53 -19.61 -6.37 7.42
C ALA A 53 -18.43 -7.34 7.54
N ARG A 54 -18.64 -8.54 8.10
CA ARG A 54 -17.63 -9.60 8.18
C ARG A 54 -17.33 -10.19 6.80
N LEU A 55 -18.37 -10.55 6.03
CA LEU A 55 -18.25 -11.09 4.68
C LEU A 55 -17.52 -10.11 3.74
N ARG A 56 -17.86 -8.82 3.80
CA ARG A 56 -17.16 -7.78 3.04
C ARG A 56 -15.69 -7.65 3.46
N ARG A 57 -15.39 -7.66 4.76
CA ARG A 57 -13.99 -7.63 5.25
C ARG A 57 -13.18 -8.80 4.73
N LEU A 58 -13.77 -9.99 4.74
CA LEU A 58 -13.13 -11.20 4.22
C LEU A 58 -12.83 -11.06 2.72
N LEU A 59 -13.84 -10.76 1.90
CA LEU A 59 -13.70 -10.69 0.45
C LEU A 59 -12.78 -9.54 -0.01
N CYS A 60 -12.76 -8.43 0.73
CA CYS A 60 -11.84 -7.31 0.50
C CYS A 60 -10.41 -7.56 1.06
N ASP A 61 -10.14 -8.70 1.70
CA ASP A 61 -8.77 -9.05 2.10
C ASP A 61 -7.94 -9.37 0.85
N ALA A 62 -6.94 -8.53 0.58
CA ALA A 62 -6.09 -8.64 -0.59
C ALA A 62 -5.37 -10.00 -0.73
N ARG A 63 -5.27 -10.79 0.36
CA ARG A 63 -4.73 -12.15 0.32
C ARG A 63 -5.63 -13.14 -0.43
N ILE A 64 -6.95 -12.96 -0.44
CA ILE A 64 -7.86 -13.84 -1.20
C ILE A 64 -7.63 -13.68 -2.69
N ALA A 65 -7.79 -12.44 -3.19
CA ALA A 65 -7.62 -12.15 -4.60
C ALA A 65 -6.24 -12.56 -5.10
N ALA A 66 -5.20 -12.33 -4.29
CA ALA A 66 -3.83 -12.68 -4.65
C ALA A 66 -3.53 -14.20 -4.60
N LEU A 67 -4.15 -14.95 -3.68
CA LEU A 67 -4.09 -16.42 -3.66
C LEU A 67 -4.75 -17.02 -4.91
N LEU A 68 -5.93 -16.53 -5.27
CA LEU A 68 -6.67 -16.99 -6.45
C LEU A 68 -5.98 -16.58 -7.76
N ALA A 69 -5.40 -15.37 -7.81
CA ALA A 69 -4.63 -14.91 -8.96
C ALA A 69 -3.33 -15.71 -9.18
N HIS A 70 -2.77 -16.32 -8.13
CA HIS A 70 -1.58 -17.18 -8.24
C HIS A 70 -1.89 -18.53 -8.90
N GLU A 71 -3.07 -19.10 -8.63
CA GLU A 71 -3.44 -20.46 -9.05
C GLU A 71 -4.30 -20.49 -10.33
N PHE A 72 -5.13 -19.47 -10.60
CA PHE A 72 -6.19 -19.50 -11.64
C PHE A 72 -6.29 -18.24 -12.54
N ASP A 73 -5.19 -17.47 -12.70
CA ASP A 73 -5.15 -16.20 -13.47
C ASP A 73 -6.35 -15.26 -13.18
N LEU A 74 -6.72 -15.16 -11.90
CA LEU A 74 -7.87 -14.39 -11.49
C LEU A 74 -7.61 -12.88 -11.63
N GLN A 75 -8.46 -12.21 -12.41
CA GLN A 75 -8.39 -10.78 -12.73
C GLN A 75 -9.70 -10.07 -12.33
N ASP A 76 -9.73 -8.74 -12.40
CA ASP A 76 -10.92 -7.90 -12.17
C ASP A 76 -11.71 -8.14 -10.86
N TRP A 77 -11.06 -8.64 -9.79
CA TRP A 77 -11.71 -8.88 -8.49
C TRP A 77 -12.25 -7.58 -7.88
N ASP A 78 -13.58 -7.45 -7.85
CA ASP A 78 -14.27 -6.26 -7.36
C ASP A 78 -15.54 -6.61 -6.59
N ILE A 79 -15.79 -5.87 -5.52
CA ILE A 79 -16.85 -6.10 -4.54
C ILE A 79 -17.64 -4.80 -4.38
N THR A 80 -18.86 -4.83 -4.89
CA THR A 80 -19.76 -3.67 -4.91
C THR A 80 -20.99 -3.93 -4.06
N GLU A 81 -21.62 -2.85 -3.58
CA GLU A 81 -22.95 -2.96 -2.96
C GLU A 81 -23.98 -3.23 -4.06
N ALA A 82 -24.75 -4.30 -3.90
CA ALA A 82 -25.52 -4.83 -5.01
C ALA A 82 -26.79 -4.01 -5.29
N ALA A 83 -26.84 -3.42 -6.49
CA ALA A 83 -28.07 -3.05 -7.17
C ALA A 83 -28.13 -3.79 -8.52
N PRO A 84 -28.55 -5.08 -8.55
CA PRO A 84 -28.69 -5.83 -9.81
C PRO A 84 -29.90 -5.32 -10.58
N ALA A 85 -29.71 -4.24 -11.34
CA ALA A 85 -30.81 -3.45 -11.89
C ALA A 85 -31.50 -4.06 -13.13
N ASN A 86 -30.86 -4.98 -13.86
CA ASN A 86 -31.33 -5.47 -15.17
C ASN A 86 -30.95 -6.93 -15.48
N TRP A 87 -31.11 -7.87 -14.54
CA TRP A 87 -30.89 -9.30 -14.85
C TRP A 87 -32.00 -9.85 -15.74
N GLN A 88 -31.64 -10.52 -16.84
CA GLN A 88 -32.58 -11.03 -17.84
C GLN A 88 -33.20 -12.37 -17.42
N MET A 89 -32.40 -13.26 -16.81
CA MET A 89 -32.82 -14.60 -16.41
C MET A 89 -32.23 -14.93 -15.03
N PRO A 90 -32.80 -14.39 -13.93
CA PRO A 90 -32.24 -14.60 -12.61
C PRO A 90 -32.32 -16.07 -12.18
N GLY A 91 -31.21 -16.58 -11.68
CA GLY A 91 -31.04 -17.94 -11.16
C GLY A 91 -30.37 -17.97 -9.80
N SER A 92 -30.58 -19.06 -9.07
CA SER A 92 -29.96 -19.35 -7.79
C SER A 92 -29.18 -20.65 -7.90
N LEU A 93 -27.90 -20.60 -7.54
CA LEU A 93 -27.02 -21.74 -7.39
C LEU A 93 -26.78 -21.94 -5.89
N GLU A 94 -27.20 -23.08 -5.36
CA GLU A 94 -26.87 -23.51 -4.01
C GLU A 94 -25.64 -24.42 -4.03
N LEU A 95 -24.69 -24.07 -3.17
CA LEU A 95 -23.44 -24.77 -2.93
C LEU A 95 -23.45 -25.32 -1.50
N HIS A 96 -22.91 -26.50 -1.28
CA HIS A 96 -22.67 -27.01 0.08
C HIS A 96 -21.20 -27.34 0.29
N SER A 97 -20.73 -27.10 1.51
CA SER A 97 -19.40 -27.51 1.99
C SER A 97 -19.49 -27.82 3.48
N ASN A 98 -18.93 -28.95 3.92
CA ASN A 98 -18.93 -29.39 5.32
C ASN A 98 -20.29 -29.30 6.04
N GLY A 99 -21.37 -29.70 5.35
CA GLY A 99 -22.74 -29.67 5.89
C GLY A 99 -23.36 -28.27 5.99
N THR A 100 -22.76 -27.25 5.39
CA THR A 100 -23.25 -25.86 5.42
C THR A 100 -23.48 -25.29 4.03
N ALA A 101 -24.62 -24.63 3.85
CA ALA A 101 -25.08 -24.07 2.58
C ALA A 101 -24.54 -22.66 2.31
N ALA A 102 -24.27 -22.38 1.04
CA ALA A 102 -24.09 -21.05 0.50
C ALA A 102 -24.96 -20.90 -0.78
N ALA A 103 -25.75 -19.83 -0.86
CA ALA A 103 -26.52 -19.50 -2.06
C ALA A 103 -25.92 -18.27 -2.74
N ILE A 104 -25.65 -18.40 -4.03
CA ILE A 104 -25.29 -17.27 -4.90
C ILE A 104 -26.37 -17.11 -5.97
N ALA A 105 -26.67 -15.86 -6.32
CA ALA A 105 -27.57 -15.53 -7.40
C ALA A 105 -26.76 -15.06 -8.63
N ILE A 106 -27.18 -15.47 -9.81
CA ILE A 106 -26.51 -15.20 -11.09
C ILE A 106 -27.54 -14.85 -12.17
N ASP A 107 -27.16 -14.09 -13.19
CA ASP A 107 -27.95 -13.97 -14.41
C ASP A 107 -27.60 -15.15 -15.33
N LEU A 108 -28.52 -16.11 -15.46
CA LEU A 108 -28.36 -17.29 -16.31
C LEU A 108 -28.25 -16.92 -17.79
N ALA A 109 -28.72 -15.72 -18.20
CA ALA A 109 -28.53 -15.25 -19.57
C ALA A 109 -27.04 -15.08 -19.95
N CYS A 110 -26.16 -14.86 -18.96
CA CYS A 110 -24.71 -14.84 -19.16
C CYS A 110 -24.09 -16.25 -19.29
N TYR A 111 -24.82 -17.31 -18.95
CA TYR A 111 -24.33 -18.70 -18.92
C TYR A 111 -25.30 -19.64 -19.66
N PRO A 112 -25.32 -19.65 -21.01
CA PRO A 112 -26.31 -20.38 -21.81
C PRO A 112 -26.44 -21.88 -21.48
N ALA A 113 -25.34 -22.52 -21.08
CA ALA A 113 -25.35 -23.92 -20.64
C ALA A 113 -26.16 -24.10 -19.33
N LEU A 114 -25.90 -23.27 -18.31
CA LEU A 114 -26.67 -23.28 -17.06
C LEU A 114 -28.13 -22.87 -17.28
N ALA A 115 -28.40 -21.89 -18.15
CA ALA A 115 -29.76 -21.48 -18.51
C ALA A 115 -30.57 -22.66 -19.07
N SER A 116 -30.03 -23.35 -20.08
CA SER A 116 -30.67 -24.50 -20.73
C SER A 116 -31.04 -25.60 -19.72
N ILE A 117 -30.12 -25.88 -18.78
CA ILE A 117 -30.30 -26.87 -17.71
C ILE A 117 -31.35 -26.40 -16.69
N ALA A 118 -31.32 -25.13 -16.26
CA ALA A 118 -32.26 -24.57 -15.29
C ALA A 118 -33.71 -24.53 -15.84
N THR A 119 -33.89 -24.33 -17.15
CA THR A 119 -35.19 -24.51 -17.84
C THR A 119 -35.49 -25.95 -18.25
N GLY A 120 -34.54 -26.86 -18.03
CA GLY A 120 -34.56 -28.23 -18.52
C GLY A 120 -35.65 -29.10 -17.88
N SER A 121 -36.67 -29.38 -18.68
CA SER A 121 -37.57 -30.53 -18.56
C SER A 121 -38.40 -30.63 -17.27
N THR A 122 -39.46 -29.83 -17.20
CA THR A 122 -40.67 -30.10 -16.40
C THR A 122 -41.52 -31.28 -16.94
N MET A 123 -41.04 -31.98 -17.96
CA MET A 123 -41.72 -33.05 -18.70
C MET A 123 -41.11 -34.46 -18.47
N SER A 124 -40.28 -34.63 -17.45
CA SER A 124 -39.78 -35.94 -17.01
C SER A 124 -40.79 -36.60 -16.08
N GLU A 125 -41.13 -37.87 -16.29
CA GLU A 125 -41.98 -38.64 -15.36
C GLU A 125 -41.30 -38.81 -13.99
N ASP A 126 -39.97 -38.81 -13.95
CA ASP A 126 -39.18 -38.73 -12.72
C ASP A 126 -38.53 -37.33 -12.57
N ALA A 127 -39.12 -36.53 -11.69
CA ALA A 127 -38.64 -35.19 -11.37
C ALA A 127 -37.36 -35.18 -10.50
N ALA A 128 -37.12 -36.24 -9.72
CA ALA A 128 -35.96 -36.35 -8.82
C ALA A 128 -34.69 -36.75 -9.59
N LEU A 129 -34.82 -37.65 -10.57
CA LEU A 129 -33.75 -37.97 -11.51
C LEU A 129 -33.39 -36.77 -12.38
N ALA A 130 -34.39 -36.02 -12.87
CA ALA A 130 -34.16 -34.78 -13.62
C ALA A 130 -33.42 -33.73 -12.79
N ALA A 131 -33.81 -33.52 -11.52
CA ALA A 131 -33.11 -32.61 -10.61
C ALA A 131 -31.65 -33.04 -10.35
N SER A 132 -31.43 -34.34 -10.08
CA SER A 132 -30.09 -34.90 -9.89
C SER A 132 -29.18 -34.66 -11.11
N LEU A 133 -29.70 -34.89 -12.32
CA LEU A 133 -28.97 -34.64 -13.56
C LEU A 133 -28.67 -33.15 -13.76
N ARG A 134 -29.64 -32.26 -13.51
CA ARG A 134 -29.42 -30.80 -13.59
C ARG A 134 -28.28 -30.36 -12.67
N ASN A 135 -28.27 -30.83 -11.43
CA ASN A 135 -27.27 -30.48 -10.44
C ASN A 135 -25.88 -31.04 -10.80
N ALA A 136 -25.82 -32.27 -11.32
CA ALA A 136 -24.57 -32.87 -11.78
C ALA A 136 -23.93 -32.11 -12.95
N VAL A 137 -24.72 -31.72 -13.96
CA VAL A 137 -24.19 -30.94 -15.10
C VAL A 137 -23.86 -29.50 -14.67
N ALA A 138 -24.63 -28.90 -13.75
CA ALA A 138 -24.29 -27.61 -13.16
C ALA A 138 -22.95 -27.64 -12.39
N ALA A 139 -22.64 -28.74 -11.69
CA ALA A 139 -21.36 -28.94 -11.02
C ALA A 139 -20.19 -28.99 -12.01
N ILE A 140 -20.34 -29.72 -13.14
CA ILE A 140 -19.32 -29.80 -14.21
C ILE A 140 -19.09 -28.42 -14.85
N ILE A 141 -20.14 -27.67 -15.17
CA ILE A 141 -19.99 -26.32 -15.76
C ILE A 141 -19.36 -25.34 -14.77
N SER A 142 -19.57 -25.55 -13.46
CA SER A 142 -19.04 -24.71 -12.40
C SER A 142 -17.67 -25.18 -11.87
N GLU A 143 -17.02 -26.16 -12.51
CA GLU A 143 -15.79 -26.79 -12.01
C GLU A 143 -14.65 -25.78 -11.70
N PRO A 144 -14.34 -24.77 -12.55
CA PRO A 144 -13.35 -23.73 -12.22
C PRO A 144 -13.70 -22.92 -10.95
N LEU A 145 -14.99 -22.62 -10.75
CA LEU A 145 -15.46 -21.94 -9.54
C LEU A 145 -15.32 -22.84 -8.30
N LEU A 146 -15.62 -24.14 -8.43
CA LEU A 146 -15.44 -25.11 -7.34
C LEU A 146 -13.95 -25.25 -6.98
N ASP A 147 -13.04 -25.28 -7.96
CA ASP A 147 -11.60 -25.33 -7.70
C ASP A 147 -11.06 -24.05 -7.04
N ALA A 148 -11.52 -22.87 -7.46
CA ALA A 148 -11.25 -21.62 -6.75
C ALA A 148 -11.70 -21.67 -5.29
N LEU A 149 -12.89 -22.24 -5.00
CA LEU A 149 -13.39 -22.44 -3.65
C LEU A 149 -12.54 -23.43 -2.83
N LYS A 150 -12.06 -24.52 -3.43
CA LYS A 150 -11.13 -25.47 -2.79
C LYS A 150 -9.85 -24.78 -2.33
N THR A 151 -9.26 -23.92 -3.17
CA THR A 151 -8.02 -23.18 -2.86
C THR A 151 -8.15 -22.22 -1.67
N VAL A 152 -9.30 -21.55 -1.51
CA VAL A 152 -9.63 -20.74 -0.32
C VAL A 152 -10.11 -21.57 0.88
N GLY A 153 -10.01 -22.90 0.81
CA GLY A 153 -10.15 -23.83 1.93
C GLY A 153 -11.46 -24.60 1.99
N LEU A 154 -12.35 -24.45 1.01
CA LEU A 154 -13.65 -25.12 0.95
C LEU A 154 -13.53 -26.41 0.11
N ALA A 155 -12.70 -27.35 0.58
CA ALA A 155 -12.31 -28.55 -0.18
C ALA A 155 -13.48 -29.38 -0.71
N ASP A 156 -14.56 -29.50 0.08
CA ASP A 156 -15.74 -30.29 -0.24
C ASP A 156 -16.88 -29.46 -0.88
N ALA A 157 -16.56 -28.28 -1.45
CA ALA A 157 -17.52 -27.44 -2.14
C ALA A 157 -18.10 -28.14 -3.39
N HIS A 158 -19.42 -28.28 -3.44
CA HIS A 158 -20.15 -28.85 -4.57
C HIS A 158 -21.52 -28.17 -4.77
N VAL A 159 -22.05 -28.24 -5.99
CA VAL A 159 -23.39 -27.76 -6.32
C VAL A 159 -24.43 -28.74 -5.81
N THR A 160 -25.42 -28.25 -5.06
CA THR A 160 -26.56 -29.03 -4.56
C THR A 160 -27.87 -28.70 -5.23
N GLU A 161 -28.03 -27.47 -5.74
CA GLU A 161 -29.24 -27.07 -6.45
C GLU A 161 -28.95 -25.98 -7.48
N LEU A 162 -29.47 -26.14 -8.71
CA LEU A 162 -29.61 -25.07 -9.69
C LEU A 162 -31.09 -24.86 -10.02
N ARG A 163 -31.60 -23.65 -9.79
CA ARG A 163 -32.99 -23.26 -10.12
C ARG A 163 -33.06 -21.86 -10.70
N THR A 164 -34.10 -21.59 -11.50
CA THR A 164 -34.54 -20.22 -11.77
C THR A 164 -35.17 -19.65 -10.49
N ALA A 165 -34.87 -18.40 -10.16
CA ALA A 165 -35.31 -17.76 -8.92
C ALA A 165 -35.40 -16.24 -9.11
N PRO A 166 -36.31 -15.51 -8.45
CA PRO A 166 -36.35 -14.05 -8.55
C PRO A 166 -35.05 -13.42 -8.06
N ALA A 167 -34.63 -12.31 -8.69
CA ALA A 167 -33.42 -11.60 -8.32
C ALA A 167 -33.47 -11.13 -6.85
N VAL A 168 -32.47 -11.52 -6.07
CA VAL A 168 -32.39 -11.22 -4.64
C VAL A 168 -31.81 -9.84 -4.41
N ARG A 169 -32.38 -9.07 -3.48
CA ARG A 169 -31.76 -7.86 -2.91
C ARG A 169 -30.75 -8.26 -1.83
N ALA A 170 -29.61 -8.82 -2.22
CA ALA A 170 -28.53 -9.06 -1.28
C ALA A 170 -27.61 -7.82 -1.16
N ALA A 171 -26.73 -7.80 -0.17
CA ALA A 171 -25.91 -6.62 0.12
C ALA A 171 -24.64 -6.51 -0.74
N LEU A 172 -24.13 -7.62 -1.28
CA LEU A 172 -22.82 -7.69 -1.94
C LEU A 172 -22.91 -8.36 -3.31
N ALA A 173 -22.41 -7.68 -4.34
CA ALA A 173 -22.14 -8.22 -5.66
C ALA A 173 -20.63 -8.41 -5.84
N LEU A 174 -20.24 -9.59 -6.31
CA LEU A 174 -18.86 -9.98 -6.57
C LEU A 174 -18.67 -10.13 -8.09
N ARG A 175 -17.59 -9.53 -8.60
CA ARG A 175 -17.19 -9.58 -10.01
C ARG A 175 -15.73 -10.00 -10.08
N PHE A 176 -15.40 -10.86 -11.03
CA PHE A 176 -14.02 -11.28 -11.32
C PHE A 176 -13.96 -11.94 -12.69
N THR A 177 -12.76 -12.09 -13.22
CA THR A 177 -12.46 -12.89 -14.41
C THR A 177 -11.61 -14.07 -13.98
N LEU A 178 -11.99 -15.29 -14.35
CA LEU A 178 -11.32 -16.55 -13.99
C LEU A 178 -11.10 -17.34 -15.29
N ASP A 179 -9.87 -17.75 -15.58
CA ASP A 179 -9.47 -18.38 -16.86
C ASP A 179 -9.99 -17.62 -18.11
N GLY A 180 -10.00 -16.28 -18.05
CA GLY A 180 -10.53 -15.40 -19.10
C GLY A 180 -12.05 -15.32 -19.20
N HIS A 181 -12.81 -16.09 -18.41
CA HIS A 181 -14.26 -16.00 -18.31
C HIS A 181 -14.67 -15.01 -17.22
N ARG A 182 -15.48 -14.01 -17.59
CA ARG A 182 -16.02 -13.05 -16.62
C ARG A 182 -17.18 -13.66 -15.84
N PHE A 183 -17.05 -13.67 -14.53
CA PHE A 183 -18.08 -14.04 -13.56
C PHE A 183 -18.64 -12.80 -12.85
N GLU A 184 -19.96 -12.77 -12.70
CA GLU A 184 -20.69 -11.77 -11.95
C GLU A 184 -21.81 -12.47 -11.17
N CYS A 185 -21.78 -12.34 -9.85
CA CYS A 185 -22.75 -12.98 -8.95
C CYS A 185 -23.10 -12.08 -7.77
N VAL A 186 -24.25 -12.34 -7.14
CA VAL A 186 -24.70 -11.67 -5.91
C VAL A 186 -24.73 -12.71 -4.79
N LEU A 187 -24.12 -12.38 -3.66
CA LEU A 187 -24.01 -13.28 -2.51
C LEU A 187 -25.28 -13.18 -1.66
N ASP A 188 -26.19 -14.15 -1.80
CA ASP A 188 -27.49 -14.18 -1.11
C ASP A 188 -27.33 -14.64 0.35
N ARG A 189 -27.19 -15.96 0.56
CA ARG A 189 -27.10 -16.56 1.91
C ARG A 189 -25.77 -17.28 2.04
N ILE A 190 -24.81 -16.71 2.75
CA ILE A 190 -23.53 -17.37 3.04
C ILE A 190 -23.52 -17.80 4.51
N ALA A 191 -23.48 -19.11 4.79
CA ALA A 191 -23.38 -19.60 6.17
C ALA A 191 -22.10 -19.10 6.87
N PRO A 192 -22.14 -18.71 8.16
CA PRO A 192 -20.95 -18.24 8.88
C PRO A 192 -19.75 -19.20 8.81
N ALA A 193 -19.99 -20.52 8.78
CA ALA A 193 -18.96 -21.55 8.67
C ALA A 193 -18.11 -21.47 7.39
N TRP A 194 -18.66 -20.94 6.28
CA TRP A 194 -17.89 -20.66 5.07
C TRP A 194 -16.88 -19.54 5.32
N ILE A 195 -17.33 -18.47 5.99
CA ILE A 195 -16.49 -17.34 6.39
C ILE A 195 -15.42 -17.81 7.38
N ASP A 196 -15.78 -18.60 8.39
CA ASP A 196 -14.86 -19.18 9.38
C ASP A 196 -13.77 -20.05 8.71
N THR A 197 -14.13 -20.77 7.64
CA THR A 197 -13.21 -21.68 6.93
C THR A 197 -12.24 -20.91 6.05
N MET A 198 -12.73 -19.92 5.29
CA MET A 198 -11.87 -19.02 4.53
C MET A 198 -10.95 -18.20 5.44
N GLU A 199 -11.47 -17.59 6.52
CA GLU A 199 -10.65 -16.85 7.50
C GLU A 199 -9.52 -17.73 8.07
N ARG A 200 -9.80 -18.99 8.44
CA ARG A 200 -8.78 -19.94 8.91
C ARG A 200 -7.74 -20.29 7.84
N ARG A 201 -8.13 -20.41 6.56
CA ARG A 201 -7.21 -20.69 5.44
C ARG A 201 -6.28 -19.50 5.14
N ILE A 202 -6.78 -18.28 5.30
CA ILE A 202 -6.06 -17.03 4.99
C ILE A 202 -5.21 -16.55 6.18
N ALA A 203 -5.62 -16.80 7.43
CA ALA A 203 -4.90 -16.41 8.63
C ALA A 203 -3.38 -16.72 8.63
N PRO A 204 -2.91 -17.93 8.24
CA PRO A 204 -1.46 -18.21 8.18
C PRO A 204 -0.75 -17.57 6.98
N GLN A 205 -1.47 -17.07 5.97
CA GLN A 205 -0.87 -16.51 4.77
C GLN A 205 -0.28 -15.13 5.06
N ARG A 206 1.04 -15.03 4.85
CA ARG A 206 1.80 -13.78 4.92
C ARG A 206 1.92 -13.17 3.53
N VAL A 207 1.85 -11.84 3.46
CA VAL A 207 1.94 -11.11 2.19
C VAL A 207 3.37 -11.16 1.64
N PRO A 208 3.54 -11.70 0.43
CA PRO A 208 4.19 -10.92 -0.63
C PRO A 208 3.33 -10.82 -1.91
N PHE A 209 2.11 -11.36 -1.91
CA PHE A 209 1.28 -11.50 -3.12
C PHE A 209 0.47 -10.24 -3.50
N ALA A 210 0.36 -9.23 -2.64
CA ALA A 210 -0.40 -8.02 -2.93
C ALA A 210 0.40 -7.06 -3.83
N ASN A 211 0.10 -7.06 -5.14
CA ASN A 211 0.84 -6.34 -6.19
C ASN A 211 1.15 -4.85 -5.90
N CYS A 212 0.29 -4.12 -5.20
CA CYS A 212 0.54 -2.72 -4.85
C CYS A 212 1.53 -2.56 -3.68
N ILE A 213 1.36 -3.33 -2.60
CA ILE A 213 2.20 -3.28 -1.39
C ILE A 213 3.60 -3.81 -1.70
N SER A 214 3.70 -4.89 -2.45
CA SER A 214 4.97 -5.51 -2.86
C SER A 214 5.83 -4.61 -3.74
N ARG A 215 5.23 -3.61 -4.40
CA ARG A 215 5.90 -2.58 -5.20
C ARG A 215 6.28 -1.31 -4.42
N ILE A 216 5.95 -1.20 -3.13
CA ILE A 216 6.36 -0.06 -2.30
C ILE A 216 7.90 -0.01 -2.29
N ALA A 217 8.43 1.09 -2.79
CA ALA A 217 9.86 1.30 -2.97
C ALA A 217 10.47 1.83 -1.67
N ILE A 218 11.42 1.08 -1.10
CA ILE A 218 12.01 1.32 0.21
C ILE A 218 13.48 1.74 0.01
N PRO A 219 13.88 2.95 0.43
CA PRO A 219 15.25 3.41 0.24
C PRO A 219 16.21 2.63 1.15
N ALA A 220 17.34 2.23 0.60
CA ALA A 220 18.49 1.70 1.30
C ALA A 220 19.55 2.79 1.45
N SER A 221 20.18 2.82 2.61
CA SER A 221 21.16 3.83 2.99
C SER A 221 22.34 3.18 3.71
N LEU A 222 23.55 3.52 3.29
CA LEU A 222 24.81 3.07 3.86
C LEU A 222 25.17 3.96 5.05
N GLY A 223 25.32 3.38 6.24
CA GLY A 223 25.83 4.07 7.42
C GLY A 223 27.33 4.33 7.30
N ILE A 224 27.72 5.60 7.32
CA ILE A 224 29.14 6.03 7.38
C ILE A 224 29.60 6.16 8.83
N GLY A 225 28.71 6.64 9.71
CA GLY A 225 28.93 6.69 11.15
C GLY A 225 28.03 7.68 11.87
N GLU A 226 28.23 7.81 13.17
CA GLU A 226 27.49 8.71 14.05
C GLU A 226 28.47 9.55 14.89
N ARG A 227 28.19 10.84 15.03
CA ARG A 227 28.99 11.78 15.81
C ARG A 227 28.09 12.78 16.52
N THR A 228 28.25 12.91 17.84
CA THR A 228 27.59 13.97 18.60
C THR A 228 28.25 15.32 18.32
N LEU A 229 27.43 16.35 18.09
CA LEU A 229 27.84 17.72 17.82
C LEU A 229 26.91 18.68 18.55
N SER A 230 27.47 19.69 19.22
CA SER A 230 26.68 20.77 19.84
C SER A 230 25.90 21.58 18.81
N VAL A 231 24.75 22.13 19.20
CA VAL A 231 23.97 23.08 18.41
C VAL A 231 24.82 24.28 17.98
N GLN A 232 25.72 24.78 18.84
CA GLN A 232 26.67 25.83 18.49
C GLN A 232 27.55 25.43 17.29
N THR A 233 28.09 24.21 17.32
CA THR A 233 28.93 23.68 16.25
C THR A 233 28.12 23.55 14.95
N LEU A 234 26.90 23.03 15.03
CA LEU A 234 26.02 22.82 13.89
C LEU A 234 25.56 24.13 13.24
N ASN A 235 25.26 25.15 14.04
CA ASN A 235 24.96 26.51 13.55
C ASN A 235 26.20 27.21 12.95
N GLY A 236 27.41 26.81 13.38
CA GLY A 236 28.67 27.31 12.85
C GLY A 236 29.08 26.72 11.50
N LEU A 237 28.59 25.53 11.14
CA LEU A 237 28.99 24.81 9.92
C LEU A 237 28.58 25.53 8.63
N ARG A 238 29.55 25.70 7.73
CA ARG A 238 29.40 26.33 6.41
C ARG A 238 29.83 25.37 5.30
N SER A 239 29.43 25.70 4.06
CA SER A 239 29.93 25.01 2.86
C SER A 239 31.46 25.12 2.81
N GLY A 240 32.13 23.97 2.69
CA GLY A 240 33.59 23.85 2.72
C GLY A 240 34.17 23.27 4.01
N ASP A 241 33.45 23.34 5.14
CA ASP A 241 33.93 22.79 6.42
C ASP A 241 34.04 21.26 6.36
N VAL A 242 35.00 20.68 7.09
CA VAL A 242 35.25 19.23 7.10
C VAL A 242 35.07 18.65 8.50
N VAL A 243 34.04 17.82 8.67
CA VAL A 243 33.83 17.05 9.89
C VAL A 243 34.69 15.80 9.85
N LEU A 244 35.70 15.73 10.73
CA LEU A 244 36.64 14.61 10.82
C LEU A 244 36.22 13.58 11.87
N ARG A 245 36.72 12.35 11.74
CA ARG A 245 36.41 11.21 12.64
C ARG A 245 34.90 10.96 12.71
N VAL A 246 34.27 10.96 11.53
CA VAL A 246 32.87 10.62 11.32
C VAL A 246 32.69 9.12 11.16
N ALA A 247 33.63 8.46 10.48
CA ALA A 247 33.56 7.04 10.18
C ALA A 247 34.63 6.21 10.93
N PRO A 248 34.38 4.91 11.16
CA PRO A 248 35.41 3.98 11.57
C PRO A 248 36.58 3.92 10.56
N PRO A 249 37.82 3.63 10.99
CA PRO A 249 38.96 3.54 10.08
C PRO A 249 38.80 2.46 9.01
N ALA A 250 38.02 1.41 9.29
CA ALA A 250 37.68 0.34 8.34
C ALA A 250 36.88 0.81 7.11
N LEU A 251 36.23 1.99 7.16
CA LEU A 251 35.49 2.54 6.02
C LEU A 251 36.34 3.43 5.10
N ARG A 252 37.64 3.62 5.37
CA ARG A 252 38.52 4.42 4.50
C ARG A 252 38.64 3.84 3.09
N THR A 253 38.63 2.52 2.98
CA THR A 253 38.72 1.77 1.72
C THR A 253 37.51 1.97 0.79
N LEU A 254 36.44 2.62 1.27
CA LEU A 254 35.36 3.14 0.42
C LEU A 254 35.84 4.18 -0.60
N LEU A 255 36.99 4.84 -0.39
CA LEU A 255 37.55 5.81 -1.34
C LEU A 255 38.58 5.21 -2.31
N ASP A 256 39.00 3.97 -2.10
CA ASP A 256 40.00 3.30 -2.94
C ASP A 256 39.41 2.85 -4.29
N VAL A 257 40.27 2.35 -5.19
CA VAL A 257 39.88 1.85 -6.51
C VAL A 257 40.51 0.46 -6.73
N PRO A 258 39.73 -0.63 -6.75
CA PRO A 258 38.28 -0.68 -6.53
C PRO A 258 37.88 -0.27 -5.11
N GLN A 259 36.65 0.23 -4.95
CA GLN A 259 36.10 0.55 -3.63
C GLN A 259 35.82 -0.75 -2.89
N GLN A 260 36.30 -0.91 -1.66
CA GLN A 260 36.04 -2.12 -0.87
C GLN A 260 35.74 -1.78 0.59
N ALA A 261 34.91 -2.58 1.26
CA ALA A 261 34.74 -2.51 2.71
C ALA A 261 34.19 -3.85 3.23
N ASP A 262 34.95 -4.53 4.10
CA ASP A 262 34.56 -5.81 4.68
C ASP A 262 33.26 -5.73 5.51
N HIS A 263 33.02 -4.55 6.11
CA HIS A 263 31.92 -4.33 7.03
C HIS A 263 31.29 -2.96 6.84
N VAL A 264 30.07 -2.92 6.31
CA VAL A 264 29.23 -1.74 6.23
C VAL A 264 27.85 -2.00 6.82
N ASP A 265 27.33 -1.01 7.56
CA ASP A 265 25.95 -1.01 8.03
C ASP A 265 25.03 -0.46 6.95
N VAL A 266 23.92 -1.16 6.68
CA VAL A 266 22.93 -0.75 5.67
C VAL A 266 21.56 -0.69 6.33
N TYR A 267 20.93 0.47 6.24
CA TYR A 267 19.60 0.74 6.77
C TYR A 267 18.58 0.86 5.63
N LEU A 268 17.51 0.07 5.69
CA LEU A 268 16.45 0.05 4.70
C LEU A 268 15.15 0.57 5.33
N GLY A 269 14.68 1.72 4.84
CA GLY A 269 13.52 2.44 5.38
C GLY A 269 13.76 3.94 5.54
N ALA A 270 12.67 4.68 5.67
CA ALA A 270 12.70 6.14 5.82
C ALA A 270 13.49 6.56 7.07
N PRO A 271 14.25 7.67 7.02
CA PRO A 271 14.81 8.32 8.20
C PRO A 271 13.75 8.63 9.27
N GLY A 272 14.15 8.53 10.55
CA GLY A 272 13.25 8.83 11.69
C GLY A 272 12.19 7.76 11.97
N ALA A 273 12.11 6.70 11.17
CA ALA A 273 11.23 5.56 11.39
C ALA A 273 12.02 4.30 11.78
N ARG A 274 11.29 3.24 12.18
CA ARG A 274 11.87 1.89 12.30
C ARG A 274 12.34 1.42 10.91
N ARG A 275 13.60 1.01 10.83
CA ARG A 275 14.29 0.57 9.62
C ARG A 275 14.69 -0.89 9.76
N PHE A 276 14.83 -1.60 8.65
CA PHE A 276 15.63 -2.82 8.66
C PHE A 276 17.11 -2.45 8.67
N HIS A 277 17.90 -3.23 9.38
CA HIS A 277 19.35 -3.14 9.46
C HIS A 277 19.94 -4.48 9.02
N VAL A 278 20.93 -4.41 8.14
CA VAL A 278 21.77 -5.52 7.74
C VAL A 278 23.21 -5.06 7.72
N ARG A 279 24.13 -5.98 8.00
CA ARG A 279 25.55 -5.78 7.77
C ARG A 279 25.93 -6.43 6.45
N ALA A 280 26.77 -5.77 5.68
CA ALA A 280 27.15 -6.18 4.34
C ALA A 280 28.65 -5.97 4.09
N THR A 281 29.16 -6.59 3.02
CA THR A 281 30.48 -6.32 2.45
C THR A 281 30.29 -5.59 1.12
N LEU A 282 31.08 -4.55 0.86
CA LEU A 282 31.12 -3.84 -0.41
C LEU A 282 32.35 -4.27 -1.22
N ASP A 283 32.15 -4.63 -2.49
CA ASP A 283 33.20 -4.91 -3.48
C ASP A 283 32.84 -4.24 -4.81
N GLY A 284 33.43 -3.07 -5.07
CA GLY A 284 33.08 -2.20 -6.20
C GLY A 284 31.62 -1.72 -6.12
N SER A 285 30.80 -2.12 -7.10
CA SER A 285 29.35 -1.89 -7.11
C SER A 285 28.56 -2.94 -6.31
N ARG A 286 29.18 -4.04 -5.86
CA ARG A 286 28.47 -5.16 -5.25
C ARG A 286 28.39 -5.02 -3.75
N LEU A 287 27.18 -5.08 -3.23
CA LEU A 287 26.87 -5.07 -1.81
C LEU A 287 26.32 -6.44 -1.43
N VAL A 288 27.14 -7.27 -0.77
CA VAL A 288 26.79 -8.62 -0.32
C VAL A 288 26.25 -8.55 1.10
N ILE A 289 24.99 -8.95 1.30
CA ILE A 289 24.33 -8.98 2.60
C ILE A 289 24.86 -10.16 3.41
N ASN A 290 25.46 -9.89 4.57
CA ASN A 290 26.11 -10.92 5.41
C ASN A 290 25.22 -11.40 6.57
N THR A 291 24.27 -10.58 7.02
CA THR A 291 23.36 -10.91 8.13
C THR A 291 21.91 -10.88 7.69
N ASP A 292 21.05 -11.71 8.28
CA ASP A 292 19.60 -11.60 8.08
C ASP A 292 19.05 -10.24 8.55
N PRO A 293 17.98 -9.71 7.92
CA PRO A 293 17.42 -8.40 8.26
C PRO A 293 16.89 -8.35 9.69
N GLN A 294 17.46 -7.46 10.50
CA GLN A 294 16.98 -7.16 11.86
C GLN A 294 16.27 -5.81 11.87
N MET A 295 15.22 -5.66 12.68
CA MET A 295 14.58 -4.36 12.86
C MET A 295 15.43 -3.49 13.78
N THR A 296 15.78 -2.27 13.37
CA THR A 296 16.45 -1.31 14.25
C THR A 296 15.57 -1.07 15.47
N GLN A 297 16.09 -1.36 16.65
CA GLN A 297 15.46 -0.93 17.89
C GLN A 297 15.81 0.53 18.14
N GLU A 298 14.86 1.30 18.67
CA GLU A 298 15.02 2.72 19.01
C GLU A 298 15.97 2.96 20.21
N ASN A 299 16.46 1.86 20.80
CA ASN A 299 17.16 1.82 22.08
C ASN A 299 18.68 1.58 21.97
N SER A 300 19.31 1.79 20.80
CA SER A 300 20.78 1.98 20.74
C SER A 300 21.18 3.36 21.25
N ARG A 301 20.69 3.73 22.44
CA ARG A 301 21.28 4.77 23.26
C ARG A 301 22.48 4.12 23.95
N THR A 302 23.68 4.58 23.65
CA THR A 302 24.79 4.39 24.57
C THR A 302 24.43 5.17 25.83
N ASP A 303 24.23 4.48 26.95
CA ASP A 303 23.94 5.13 28.22
C ASP A 303 25.08 6.10 28.57
N ALA A 304 24.81 7.39 28.43
CA ALA A 304 25.62 8.41 29.06
C ALA A 304 25.28 8.37 30.54
N THR A 305 26.12 7.71 31.33
CA THR A 305 25.96 7.58 32.79
C THR A 305 25.84 8.97 33.40
N LEU A 306 24.63 9.31 33.87
CA LEU A 306 24.37 10.56 34.57
C LEU A 306 24.88 10.44 36.01
N ASP A 307 26.20 10.53 36.20
CA ASP A 307 26.77 10.73 37.54
C ASP A 307 26.30 12.08 38.08
N GLY A 308 25.49 12.04 39.12
CA GLY A 308 24.84 13.22 39.68
C GLY A 308 25.83 14.11 40.44
N GLY A 309 26.14 15.28 39.87
CA GLY A 309 26.95 16.32 40.50
C GLY A 309 26.58 17.71 39.95
N ASP A 310 25.93 18.50 40.81
CA ASP A 310 25.44 19.88 40.59
C ASP A 310 24.33 20.14 39.55
N LEU A 311 23.39 20.99 39.96
CA LEU A 311 22.29 21.54 39.16
C LEU A 311 22.69 22.92 38.60
N PRO A 312 22.14 23.36 37.46
CA PRO A 312 22.99 23.94 36.42
C PRO A 312 23.02 25.48 36.41
N VAL A 313 24.18 26.01 35.99
CA VAL A 313 24.23 27.30 35.27
C VAL A 313 23.27 27.21 34.08
N ALA A 314 22.52 28.27 33.78
CA ALA A 314 21.51 28.28 32.72
C ALA A 314 22.08 27.77 31.38
N ALA A 315 21.80 26.50 31.06
CA ALA A 315 22.35 25.84 29.88
C ALA A 315 21.78 26.50 28.63
N SER A 316 22.65 26.99 27.75
CA SER A 316 22.20 27.52 26.47
C SER A 316 21.69 26.37 25.60
N ILE A 317 20.75 26.67 24.70
CA ILE A 317 20.36 25.72 23.66
C ILE A 317 21.55 25.40 22.73
N ASP A 318 22.54 26.28 22.66
CA ASP A 318 23.79 26.12 21.91
C ASP A 318 24.68 25.00 22.46
N ASP A 319 24.63 24.73 23.76
CA ASP A 319 25.42 23.69 24.44
C ASP A 319 24.78 22.29 24.30
N LEU A 320 23.60 22.19 23.65
CA LEU A 320 22.88 20.93 23.49
C LEU A 320 23.60 20.03 22.48
N GLU A 321 24.09 18.90 22.95
CA GLU A 321 24.75 17.86 22.15
C GLU A 321 23.73 17.01 21.38
N LEU A 322 23.76 17.08 20.04
CA LEU A 322 22.86 16.34 19.15
C LEU A 322 23.61 15.19 18.43
N PRO A 323 23.07 13.94 18.42
CA PRO A 323 23.64 12.86 17.65
C PRO A 323 23.38 13.07 16.14
N VAL A 324 24.46 13.20 15.37
CA VAL A 324 24.40 13.35 13.90
C VAL A 324 24.89 12.09 13.22
N ARG A 325 24.00 11.45 12.47
CA ARG A 325 24.32 10.32 11.58
C ARG A 325 24.70 10.81 10.19
N PHE A 326 25.62 10.09 9.58
CA PHE A 326 26.10 10.33 8.23
C PHE A 326 25.75 9.11 7.39
N GLU A 327 24.85 9.30 6.43
CA GLU A 327 24.29 8.21 5.60
C GLU A 327 24.43 8.53 4.11
N ILE A 328 24.82 7.55 3.29
CA ILE A 328 24.78 7.65 1.84
C ILE A 328 23.57 6.87 1.34
N GLU A 329 22.66 7.52 0.61
CA GLU A 329 21.53 6.82 -0.03
C GLU A 329 22.02 6.09 -1.28
N THR A 330 21.75 4.79 -1.38
CA THR A 330 22.40 3.92 -2.38
C THR A 330 21.44 3.41 -3.46
N ILE A 331 20.38 2.73 -3.05
CA ILE A 331 19.36 2.13 -3.93
C ILE A 331 17.98 2.22 -3.31
N THR A 332 16.94 2.04 -4.11
CA THR A 332 15.58 1.84 -3.61
C THR A 332 15.10 0.45 -4.02
N LEU A 333 14.69 -0.37 -3.06
CA LEU A 333 14.28 -1.75 -3.26
C LEU A 333 12.77 -1.90 -3.04
N PRO A 334 12.03 -2.61 -3.92
CA PRO A 334 10.63 -2.91 -3.67
C PRO A 334 10.49 -3.86 -2.47
N LEU A 335 9.42 -3.72 -1.69
CA LEU A 335 9.17 -4.51 -0.48
C LEU A 335 9.20 -6.03 -0.73
N VAL A 336 8.86 -6.51 -1.93
CA VAL A 336 9.04 -7.93 -2.29
C VAL A 336 10.51 -8.37 -2.28
N GLN A 337 11.44 -7.57 -2.80
CA GLN A 337 12.87 -7.87 -2.73
C GLN A 337 13.38 -7.76 -1.29
N LEU A 338 12.90 -6.76 -0.52
CA LEU A 338 13.19 -6.66 0.91
C LEU A 338 12.77 -7.93 1.66
N SER A 339 11.60 -8.50 1.36
CA SER A 339 11.10 -9.74 1.98
C SER A 339 11.97 -10.97 1.68
N ALA A 340 12.71 -10.93 0.57
CA ALA A 340 13.64 -11.97 0.12
C ALA A 340 15.09 -11.78 0.62
N LEU A 341 15.44 -10.63 1.22
CA LEU A 341 16.80 -10.41 1.74
C LEU A 341 17.14 -11.41 2.85
N ARG A 342 18.24 -12.12 2.67
CA ARG A 342 18.84 -13.07 3.62
C ARG A 342 20.37 -12.91 3.57
N SER A 343 21.08 -13.53 4.51
CA SER A 343 22.52 -13.71 4.36
C SER A 343 22.87 -14.36 3.01
N GLY A 344 23.88 -13.85 2.32
CA GLY A 344 24.31 -14.25 0.97
C GLY A 344 23.64 -13.50 -0.19
N TYR A 345 22.66 -12.63 0.06
CA TYR A 345 21.98 -11.87 -1.01
C TYR A 345 22.89 -10.77 -1.57
N VAL A 346 22.98 -10.64 -2.91
CA VAL A 346 23.84 -9.64 -3.57
C VAL A 346 23.00 -8.54 -4.19
N LEU A 347 23.38 -7.28 -3.94
CA LEU A 347 22.77 -6.07 -4.49
C LEU A 347 23.81 -5.33 -5.35
N GLU A 348 23.43 -4.93 -6.56
CA GLU A 348 24.28 -4.07 -7.41
C GLU A 348 23.89 -2.59 -7.21
N LEU A 349 24.87 -1.76 -6.90
CA LEU A 349 24.71 -0.32 -6.71
C LEU A 349 24.82 0.42 -8.06
N PRO A 350 23.95 1.40 -8.34
CA PRO A 350 23.89 2.12 -9.63
C PRO A 350 25.04 3.12 -9.85
N GLY A 351 25.95 3.25 -8.89
CA GLY A 351 27.07 4.18 -8.93
C GLY A 351 28.08 3.93 -7.81
N THR A 352 29.19 4.65 -7.87
CA THR A 352 30.28 4.60 -6.90
C THR A 352 29.90 5.29 -5.59
N VAL A 353 30.14 4.64 -4.45
CA VAL A 353 29.86 5.21 -3.11
C VAL A 353 30.73 6.46 -2.83
N ARG A 354 31.87 6.57 -3.52
CA ARG A 354 32.87 7.64 -3.37
C ARG A 354 32.36 9.00 -3.84
N ASP A 355 31.59 9.00 -4.93
CA ASP A 355 31.07 10.23 -5.56
C ASP A 355 29.63 10.53 -5.12
N ALA A 356 29.08 9.69 -4.23
CA ALA A 356 27.74 9.83 -3.70
C ALA A 356 27.66 10.88 -2.58
N ARG A 357 26.52 11.57 -2.49
CA ARG A 357 26.30 12.60 -1.47
C ARG A 357 26.00 11.96 -0.12
N VAL A 358 26.77 12.37 0.89
CA VAL A 358 26.52 12.06 2.30
C VAL A 358 25.42 12.98 2.81
N ARG A 359 24.40 12.40 3.45
CA ARG A 359 23.33 13.13 4.16
C ARG A 359 23.70 13.20 5.63
N LEU A 360 23.56 14.38 6.23
CA LEU A 360 23.69 14.59 7.66
C LEU A 360 22.28 14.54 8.29
N LEU A 361 22.08 13.65 9.26
CA LEU A 361 20.78 13.46 9.90
C LEU A 361 20.87 13.59 11.43
N ALA A 362 20.07 14.47 12.02
CA ALA A 362 19.84 14.53 13.46
C ALA A 362 18.38 14.14 13.76
N TYR A 363 18.16 13.20 14.69
CA TYR A 363 16.82 12.66 15.01
C TYR A 363 15.98 12.24 13.79
N GLY A 364 16.63 11.75 12.73
CA GLY A 364 15.98 11.36 11.47
C GLY A 364 15.64 12.51 10.51
N GLN A 365 15.86 13.77 10.90
CA GLN A 365 15.70 14.93 10.02
C GLN A 365 17.02 15.22 9.29
N VAL A 366 16.96 15.51 7.99
CA VAL A 366 18.16 15.90 7.21
C VAL A 366 18.51 17.35 7.54
N ILE A 367 19.67 17.56 8.16
CA ILE A 367 20.16 18.89 8.54
C ILE A 367 21.20 19.45 7.56
N GLY A 368 21.72 18.61 6.66
CA GLY A 368 22.69 19.02 5.64
C GLY A 368 23.10 17.91 4.69
N THR A 369 23.94 18.26 3.72
CA THR A 369 24.59 17.34 2.78
C THR A 369 26.07 17.66 2.64
N GLY A 370 26.85 16.62 2.36
CA GLY A 370 28.28 16.71 2.17
C GLY A 370 28.82 15.66 1.22
N GLU A 371 30.13 15.64 1.07
CA GLU A 371 30.91 14.70 0.24
C GLU A 371 31.96 14.00 1.09
N LEU A 372 32.25 12.75 0.75
CA LEU A 372 33.23 11.95 1.48
C LEU A 372 34.65 12.39 1.11
N VAL A 373 35.48 12.68 2.12
CA VAL A 373 36.86 13.17 1.92
C VAL A 373 37.83 12.48 2.87
N THR A 374 39.07 12.29 2.44
CA THR A 374 40.20 11.87 3.29
C THR A 374 41.07 13.04 3.68
N VAL A 375 41.40 13.12 4.96
CA VAL A 375 42.38 14.09 5.51
C VAL A 375 43.43 13.31 6.28
N GLY A 376 44.54 13.03 5.61
CA GLY A 376 45.55 12.07 6.07
C GLY A 376 44.92 10.71 6.37
N GLU A 377 45.11 10.24 7.60
CA GLU A 377 44.66 8.91 8.04
C GLU A 377 43.19 8.81 8.46
N HIS A 378 42.39 9.86 8.24
CA HIS A 378 41.00 9.91 8.68
C HIS A 378 40.02 10.12 7.52
N LEU A 379 38.90 9.39 7.59
CA LEU A 379 37.73 9.68 6.77
C LEU A 379 36.92 10.82 7.43
N GLY A 380 36.49 11.77 6.62
CA GLY A 380 35.67 12.90 7.03
C GLY A 380 34.62 13.23 5.97
N VAL A 381 33.75 14.17 6.31
CA VAL A 381 32.67 14.64 5.44
C VAL A 381 32.84 16.14 5.25
N ARG A 382 33.06 16.57 4.01
CA ARG A 382 33.08 17.99 3.63
C ARG A 382 31.64 18.45 3.44
N ILE A 383 31.21 19.45 4.22
CA ILE A 383 29.89 20.05 4.11
C ILE A 383 29.77 20.77 2.76
N VAL A 384 28.71 20.47 2.02
CA VAL A 384 28.35 21.14 0.76
C VAL A 384 27.20 22.12 1.00
N HIS A 385 26.22 21.74 1.82
CA HIS A 385 25.02 22.53 2.11
C HIS A 385 24.45 22.20 3.50
N MET A 386 23.95 23.20 4.23
CA MET A 386 23.23 23.05 5.49
C MET A 386 21.78 23.53 5.34
N ALA A 387 20.82 22.77 5.86
CA ALA A 387 19.38 23.06 5.70
C ALA A 387 18.95 24.37 6.38
N ASN A 388 19.65 24.79 7.43
CA ASN A 388 19.45 26.05 8.14
C ASN A 388 20.41 27.17 7.66
N GLY A 389 20.90 27.09 6.43
CA GLY A 389 21.56 28.22 5.79
C GLY A 389 20.58 29.38 5.65
N HIS A 390 20.61 30.32 6.60
CA HIS A 390 20.05 31.64 6.38
C HIS A 390 20.82 32.29 5.22
N ASP A 391 20.26 32.18 4.02
CA ASP A 391 20.54 33.10 2.91
C ASP A 391 20.16 34.51 3.37
N SER A 392 21.12 35.17 4.02
CA SER A 392 21.11 36.61 4.25
C SER A 392 21.30 37.30 2.90
N VAL A 393 20.22 37.32 2.11
CA VAL A 393 20.10 38.19 0.95
C VAL A 393 20.17 39.63 1.45
N GLN A 394 21.21 40.35 1.03
CA GLN A 394 21.39 41.78 1.25
C GLN A 394 21.51 42.48 -0.10
#